data_AF-A0AAW0E755-F1
#
_entry.id   AF-A0AAW0E755-F1
#
_cell.length_a   1.000
_cell.length_b   1.000
_cell.length_c   1.000
_cell.angle_alpha   90.00
_cell.angle_beta   90.00
_cell.angle_gamma   90.00
#
_symmetry.space_group_name_H-M   'P 1'
#
loop_
_entity.id
_entity.type
_entity.pdbx_description
1 polymer ?
#
loop_
_entity_poly.entity_id
_entity_poly.type
_entity_poly.pdbx_seq_one_letter_code
_entity_poly.pdbx_strand_id
1 'polypeptide(L)'
;MHVINEDIHIELLELLELYCELLLARFGVLDQNAREPDPGVSEGVCSIIYAAPRTELKELHVLRDILMHKYGREFAVKVMENDDNCVSDRVVRKLEVLTPSSDLVEAYMAEIAKAYGADYRPLLPKHEAPEGTGDSEGNVKESPQEPGNDDKTTEPITIKLPEAKDGLKDTPKLPDIPPTEDEGDEKAKENKADVKPAKAAPAPPPEDDFEALTKRFAALKKR
;
A
#
# COMPACT_ATOMS: atom_id res chain seq x y z
N MET A 1 13.95 -0.65 -12.41
CA MET A 1 12.76 -0.09 -11.72
C MET A 1 12.65 -0.49 -10.26
N HIS A 2 13.02 -1.73 -9.86
CA HIS A 2 12.94 -2.17 -8.45
C HIS A 2 13.67 -1.23 -7.47
N VAL A 3 14.94 -0.92 -7.72
CA VAL A 3 15.80 -0.06 -6.88
C VAL A 3 15.14 1.26 -6.47
N ILE A 4 14.49 1.98 -7.40
CA ILE A 4 13.80 3.25 -7.09
C ILE A 4 12.68 3.04 -6.05
N ASN A 5 11.96 1.92 -6.16
CA ASN A 5 10.89 1.59 -5.22
C ASN A 5 11.44 1.08 -3.88
N GLU A 6 12.60 0.40 -3.88
CA GLU A 6 13.32 0.02 -2.66
C GLU A 6 13.80 1.27 -1.90
N ASP A 7 14.39 2.25 -2.58
CA ASP A 7 14.82 3.52 -1.99
C ASP A 7 13.62 4.31 -1.41
N ILE A 8 12.51 4.40 -2.16
CA ILE A 8 11.26 5.02 -1.67
C ILE A 8 10.71 4.27 -0.43
N HIS A 9 10.85 2.94 -0.39
CA HIS A 9 10.42 2.13 0.74
C HIS A 9 11.32 2.34 1.97
N ILE A 10 12.63 2.50 1.79
CA ILE A 10 13.55 2.87 2.88
C ILE A 10 13.15 4.24 3.46
N GLU A 11 12.93 5.25 2.61
CA GLU A 11 12.48 6.58 3.05
C GLU A 11 11.09 6.56 3.74
N LEU A 12 10.25 5.55 3.47
CA LEU A 12 9.00 5.31 4.20
C LEU A 12 9.27 4.70 5.58
N LEU A 13 10.17 3.73 5.67
CA LEU A 13 10.52 3.07 6.93
C LEU A 13 11.15 4.04 7.93
N GLU A 14 12.05 4.91 7.48
CA GLU A 14 12.62 6.01 8.28
C GLU A 14 11.54 6.96 8.83
N LEU A 15 10.53 7.26 8.00
CA LEU A 15 9.40 8.12 8.39
C LEU A 15 8.49 7.43 9.42
N LEU A 16 8.29 6.11 9.30
CA LEU A 16 7.55 5.30 10.28
C LEU A 16 8.31 5.11 11.60
N GLU A 17 9.64 4.97 11.55
CA GLU A 17 10.51 4.96 12.73
C GLU A 17 10.36 6.27 13.52
N LEU A 18 10.46 7.42 12.85
CA LEU A 18 10.24 8.74 13.47
C LEU A 18 8.88 8.87 14.17
N TYR A 19 7.80 8.33 13.57
CA TYR A 19 6.50 8.32 14.23
C TYR A 19 6.44 7.35 15.42
N CYS A 20 7.12 6.21 15.37
CA CYS A 20 7.24 5.29 16.51
C CYS A 20 8.00 5.94 17.67
N GLU A 21 9.10 6.66 17.38
CA GLU A 21 9.83 7.47 18.36
C GLU A 21 8.95 8.58 18.96
N LEU A 22 8.17 9.29 18.15
CA LEU A 22 7.22 10.32 18.60
C LEU A 22 6.18 9.73 19.58
N LEU A 23 5.57 8.60 19.23
CA LEU A 23 4.58 7.93 20.09
C LEU A 23 5.20 7.43 21.40
N LEU A 24 6.44 6.92 21.36
CA LEU A 24 7.17 6.46 22.55
C LEU A 24 7.56 7.64 23.45
N ALA A 25 8.11 8.71 22.88
CA ALA A 25 8.49 9.93 23.61
C ALA A 25 7.27 10.63 24.23
N ARG A 26 6.09 10.49 23.63
CA ARG A 26 4.82 11.05 24.11
C ARG A 26 3.87 9.99 24.68
N PHE A 27 4.39 8.86 25.16
CA PHE A 27 3.54 7.76 25.65
C PHE A 27 2.56 8.20 26.75
N GLY A 28 2.92 9.14 27.63
CA GLY A 28 2.01 9.67 28.66
C GLY A 28 0.82 10.50 28.12
N VAL A 29 0.88 10.96 26.87
CA VAL A 29 -0.27 11.54 26.15
C VAL A 29 -1.05 10.43 25.44
N LEU A 30 -0.33 9.49 24.79
CA LEU A 30 -0.92 8.33 24.13
C LEU A 30 -1.69 7.41 25.10
N ASP A 31 -1.30 7.30 26.36
CA ASP A 31 -1.93 6.43 27.35
C ASP A 31 -3.26 6.98 27.88
N GLN A 32 -3.53 8.28 27.73
CA GLN A 32 -4.75 8.91 28.22
C GLN A 32 -6.02 8.23 27.68
N ASN A 33 -7.05 8.16 28.51
CA ASN A 33 -8.32 7.52 28.17
C ASN A 33 -9.22 8.47 27.37
N ALA A 34 -8.75 8.82 26.16
CA ALA A 34 -9.46 9.62 25.18
C ALA A 34 -9.93 8.74 24.00
N ARG A 35 -11.09 9.08 23.40
CA ARG A 35 -11.65 8.37 22.24
C ARG A 35 -10.99 8.77 20.92
N GLU A 36 -10.32 9.91 20.90
CA GLU A 36 -9.60 10.45 19.75
C GLU A 36 -8.15 10.77 20.18
N PRO A 37 -7.16 10.65 19.28
CA PRO A 37 -5.77 10.96 19.60
C PRO A 37 -5.57 12.47 19.78
N ASP A 38 -4.72 12.86 20.73
CA ASP A 38 -4.28 14.25 20.90
C ASP A 38 -3.55 14.75 19.62
N PRO A 39 -3.73 16.03 19.21
CA PRO A 39 -3.07 16.58 18.02
C PRO A 39 -1.54 16.48 18.00
N GLY A 40 -0.90 16.34 19.17
CA GLY A 40 0.54 16.13 19.29
C GLY A 40 1.02 14.69 19.06
N VAL A 41 0.11 13.74 18.83
CA VAL A 41 0.41 12.32 18.49
C VAL A 41 -0.47 11.77 17.34
N SER A 42 -1.54 12.46 16.95
CA SER A 42 -2.50 12.00 15.95
C SER A 42 -1.87 11.62 14.62
N GLU A 43 -0.98 12.45 14.07
CA GLU A 43 -0.27 12.18 12.81
C GLU A 43 0.48 10.83 12.85
N GLY A 44 1.16 10.53 13.96
CA GLY A 44 1.88 9.26 14.14
C GLY A 44 0.94 8.06 14.29
N VAL A 45 -0.13 8.20 15.09
CA VAL A 45 -1.16 7.15 15.23
C VAL A 45 -1.81 6.82 13.89
N CYS A 46 -2.25 7.85 13.16
CA CYS A 46 -2.93 7.68 11.87
C CYS A 46 -1.99 7.07 10.83
N SER A 47 -0.76 7.59 10.73
CA SER A 47 0.25 7.08 9.78
C SER A 47 0.59 5.61 10.02
N ILE A 48 0.73 5.17 11.27
CA ILE A 48 1.01 3.77 11.62
C ILE A 48 -0.17 2.84 11.27
N ILE A 49 -1.40 3.21 11.62
CA ILE A 49 -2.60 2.41 11.30
C ILE A 49 -2.79 2.30 9.77
N TYR A 50 -2.53 3.37 9.03
CA TYR A 50 -2.66 3.41 7.58
C TYR A 50 -1.53 2.67 6.84
N ALA A 51 -0.29 2.75 7.33
CA ALA A 51 0.87 2.10 6.73
C ALA A 51 0.94 0.59 7.00
N ALA A 52 0.58 0.14 8.21
CA ALA A 52 0.67 -1.27 8.61
C ALA A 52 0.14 -2.28 7.55
N PRO A 53 -1.10 -2.20 7.04
CA PRO A 53 -1.62 -3.16 6.06
C PRO A 53 -0.91 -3.13 4.69
N ARG A 54 -0.08 -2.12 4.43
CA ARG A 54 0.67 -1.88 3.20
C ARG A 54 2.18 -2.13 3.36
N THR A 55 2.61 -2.64 4.52
CA THR A 55 4.01 -2.94 4.85
C THR A 55 4.16 -4.38 5.35
N GLU A 56 5.35 -4.94 5.18
CA GLU A 56 5.65 -6.35 5.53
C GLU A 56 6.01 -6.54 7.02
N LEU A 57 6.06 -5.45 7.81
CA LEU A 57 6.47 -5.44 9.22
C LEU A 57 5.36 -5.95 10.15
N LYS A 58 5.43 -7.22 10.55
CA LYS A 58 4.43 -7.89 11.41
C LYS A 58 4.18 -7.14 12.72
N GLU A 59 5.20 -6.56 13.30
CA GLU A 59 5.16 -5.76 14.52
C GLU A 59 4.28 -4.51 14.35
N LEU A 60 4.27 -3.92 13.15
CA LEU A 60 3.44 -2.76 12.81
C LEU A 60 1.95 -3.15 12.69
N HIS A 61 1.63 -4.38 12.27
CA HIS A 61 0.26 -4.92 12.33
C HIS A 61 -0.21 -5.08 13.77
N VAL A 62 0.64 -5.59 14.67
CA VAL A 62 0.33 -5.69 16.11
C VAL A 62 0.10 -4.31 16.73
N LEU A 63 0.95 -3.32 16.41
CA LEU A 63 0.79 -1.95 16.89
C LEU A 63 -0.50 -1.29 16.34
N ARG A 64 -0.80 -1.48 15.05
CA ARG A 64 -2.08 -1.06 14.45
C ARG A 64 -3.26 -1.65 15.22
N ASP A 65 -3.26 -2.95 15.49
CA ASP A 65 -4.37 -3.60 16.19
C ASP A 65 -4.55 -3.02 17.60
N ILE A 66 -3.47 -2.77 18.35
CA ILE A 66 -3.51 -2.11 19.67
C ILE A 66 -4.12 -0.70 19.56
N LEU A 67 -3.67 0.11 18.61
CA LEU A 67 -4.17 1.49 18.42
C LEU A 67 -5.64 1.51 17.98
N MET A 68 -6.05 0.59 17.10
CA MET A 68 -7.44 0.42 16.67
C MET A 68 -8.36 -0.01 17.82
N HIS A 69 -7.89 -0.89 18.72
CA HIS A 69 -8.64 -1.25 19.92
C HIS A 69 -8.74 -0.09 20.92
N LYS A 70 -7.72 0.78 21.02
CA LYS A 70 -7.73 1.93 21.92
C LYS A 70 -8.74 3.00 21.50
N TYR A 71 -8.68 3.46 20.25
CA TYR A 71 -9.53 4.55 19.75
C TYR A 71 -10.88 4.06 19.19
N GLY A 72 -11.00 2.76 18.93
CA GLY A 72 -12.24 2.12 18.53
C GLY A 72 -12.48 2.09 17.01
N ARG A 73 -13.53 1.36 16.62
CA ARG A 73 -13.82 1.00 15.24
C ARG A 73 -14.06 2.21 14.32
N GLU A 74 -14.84 3.19 14.76
CA GLU A 74 -15.17 4.38 13.95
C GLU A 74 -13.92 5.16 13.54
N PHE A 75 -12.98 5.35 14.49
CA PHE A 75 -11.69 5.98 14.21
C PHE A 75 -10.83 5.13 13.26
N ALA A 76 -10.78 3.81 13.48
CA ALA A 76 -10.02 2.90 12.63
C ALA A 76 -10.49 2.91 11.16
N VAL A 77 -11.80 2.99 10.91
CA VAL A 77 -12.37 3.09 9.56
C VAL A 77 -11.96 4.41 8.90
N LYS A 78 -12.22 5.55 9.58
CA LYS A 78 -11.80 6.89 9.12
C LYS A 78 -10.33 6.93 8.71
N VAL A 79 -9.44 6.42 9.57
CA VAL A 79 -8.00 6.40 9.28
C VAL A 79 -7.66 5.50 8.09
N MET A 80 -8.29 4.33 7.93
CA MET A 80 -8.02 3.45 6.79
C MET A 80 -8.47 4.03 5.45
N GLU A 81 -9.53 4.84 5.45
CA GLU A 81 -10.01 5.60 4.29
C GLU A 81 -9.24 6.92 4.07
N ASN A 82 -8.33 7.28 4.99
CA ASN A 82 -7.67 8.60 5.09
C ASN A 82 -8.66 9.77 5.10
N ASP A 83 -9.80 9.57 5.78
CA ASP A 83 -10.79 10.63 6.02
C ASP A 83 -10.15 11.80 6.79
N ASP A 84 -10.68 13.01 6.54
CA ASP A 84 -10.14 14.29 7.03
C ASP A 84 -8.65 14.59 6.69
N ASN A 85 -7.99 13.80 5.82
CA ASN A 85 -6.52 13.82 5.57
C ASN A 85 -5.70 13.65 6.86
N CYS A 86 -6.12 12.73 7.73
CA CYS A 86 -5.47 12.46 9.00
C CYS A 86 -4.06 11.86 8.90
N VAL A 87 -3.68 11.33 7.73
CA VAL A 87 -2.33 10.85 7.39
C VAL A 87 -1.61 11.90 6.53
N SER A 88 -0.33 12.14 6.80
CA SER A 88 0.44 13.13 6.02
C SER A 88 0.66 12.68 4.57
N ASP A 89 0.53 13.60 3.60
CA ASP A 89 0.75 13.32 2.17
C ASP A 89 2.11 12.67 1.85
N ARG A 90 3.10 12.85 2.75
CA ARG A 90 4.44 12.26 2.65
C ARG A 90 4.40 10.75 2.87
N VAL A 91 3.58 10.27 3.79
CA VAL A 91 3.35 8.84 4.04
C VAL A 91 2.53 8.24 2.90
N VAL A 92 1.41 8.90 2.53
CA VAL A 92 0.50 8.40 1.47
C VAL A 92 1.24 8.21 0.15
N ARG A 93 1.98 9.23 -0.33
CA ARG A 93 2.74 9.16 -1.59
C ARG A 93 3.86 8.13 -1.62
N LYS A 94 4.34 7.66 -0.47
CA LYS A 94 5.37 6.61 -0.37
C LYS A 94 4.81 5.21 -0.22
N LEU A 95 3.57 5.10 0.29
CA LEU A 95 2.82 3.85 0.34
C LEU A 95 2.18 3.50 -1.01
N GLU A 96 1.91 4.51 -1.85
CA GLU A 96 1.47 4.30 -3.22
C GLU A 96 2.63 3.82 -4.11
N VAL A 97 2.61 2.53 -4.44
CA VAL A 97 3.56 1.93 -5.42
C VAL A 97 3.15 2.33 -6.83
N LEU A 98 3.51 3.56 -7.22
CA LEU A 98 3.33 4.10 -8.57
C LEU A 98 4.50 3.73 -9.48
N THR A 99 4.24 3.57 -10.77
CA THR A 99 5.28 3.47 -11.80
C THR A 99 6.11 4.76 -11.83
N PRO A 100 7.42 4.74 -11.53
CA PRO A 100 8.23 5.96 -11.57
C PRO A 100 8.31 6.55 -12.98
N SER A 101 8.40 7.87 -13.08
CA SER A 101 8.44 8.59 -14.36
C SER A 101 9.69 8.25 -15.17
N SER A 102 9.60 8.36 -16.50
CA SER A 102 10.74 8.11 -17.39
C SER A 102 11.94 8.99 -17.04
N ASP A 103 11.70 10.26 -16.69
CA ASP A 103 12.75 11.22 -16.31
C ASP A 103 13.47 10.81 -15.01
N LEU A 104 12.73 10.25 -14.03
CA LEU A 104 13.32 9.74 -12.79
C LEU A 104 14.17 8.49 -13.05
N VAL A 105 13.68 7.57 -13.90
CA VAL A 105 14.44 6.38 -14.31
C VAL A 105 15.71 6.78 -15.04
N GLU A 106 15.63 7.74 -15.98
CA GLU A 106 16.75 8.25 -16.75
C GLU A 106 17.82 8.91 -15.85
N ALA A 107 17.39 9.74 -14.89
CA ALA A 107 18.29 10.34 -13.89
C ALA A 107 18.99 9.28 -13.00
N TYR A 108 18.26 8.27 -12.54
CA TYR A 108 18.83 7.15 -11.77
C TYR A 108 19.85 6.36 -12.58
N MET A 109 19.56 6.04 -13.85
CA MET A 109 20.50 5.32 -14.72
C MET A 109 21.75 6.13 -15.00
N ALA A 110 21.62 7.44 -15.23
CA ALA A 110 22.75 8.34 -15.46
C ALA A 110 23.69 8.44 -14.26
N GLU A 111 23.16 8.59 -13.03
CA GLU A 111 23.99 8.64 -11.82
C GLU A 111 24.62 7.29 -11.48
N ILE A 112 23.91 6.16 -11.68
CA ILE A 112 24.50 4.83 -11.52
C ILE A 112 25.64 4.61 -12.51
N ALA A 113 25.43 4.90 -13.81
CA ALA A 113 26.46 4.74 -14.82
C ALA A 113 27.70 5.59 -14.53
N LYS A 114 27.51 6.85 -14.12
CA LYS A 114 28.56 7.77 -13.69
C LYS A 114 29.30 7.27 -12.45
N ALA A 115 28.61 6.68 -11.47
CA ALA A 115 29.24 6.13 -10.25
C ALA A 115 30.13 4.91 -10.55
N TYR A 116 29.76 4.07 -11.52
CA TYR A 116 30.51 2.87 -11.91
C TYR A 116 31.41 3.05 -13.15
N GLY A 117 31.47 4.25 -13.74
CA GLY A 117 32.27 4.53 -14.93
C GLY A 117 31.78 3.84 -16.22
N ALA A 118 30.49 3.50 -16.29
CA ALA A 118 29.87 2.90 -17.48
C ALA A 118 29.47 3.98 -18.49
N ASP A 119 29.66 3.69 -19.79
CA ASP A 119 29.13 4.53 -20.86
C ASP A 119 27.62 4.28 -21.00
N TYR A 120 26.83 5.28 -20.63
CA TYR A 120 25.38 5.23 -20.66
C TYR A 120 24.84 6.47 -21.36
N ARG A 121 24.00 6.22 -22.38
CA ARG A 121 23.43 7.27 -23.22
C ARG A 121 21.91 7.29 -23.03
N PRO A 122 21.34 8.39 -22.51
CA PRO A 122 19.90 8.57 -22.39
C PRO A 122 19.16 8.27 -23.69
N LEU A 123 18.05 7.56 -23.57
CA LEU A 123 17.11 7.39 -24.67
C LEU A 123 16.30 8.68 -24.76
N LEU A 124 16.81 9.63 -25.57
CA LEU A 124 16.16 10.91 -25.84
C LEU A 124 14.64 10.71 -25.98
N PRO A 125 13.82 11.42 -25.19
CA PRO A 125 12.38 11.47 -25.43
C PRO A 125 12.15 11.84 -26.89
N LYS A 126 11.31 11.06 -27.59
CA LYS A 126 10.88 11.39 -28.95
C LYS A 126 9.97 12.61 -28.90
N HIS A 127 10.59 13.78 -28.74
CA HIS A 127 9.91 15.03 -29.02
C HIS A 127 9.56 15.03 -30.50
N GLU A 128 8.27 15.06 -30.81
CA GLU A 128 7.79 15.13 -32.18
C GLU A 128 8.45 16.34 -32.84
N ALA A 129 9.16 16.10 -33.94
CA ALA A 129 9.72 17.17 -34.74
C ALA A 129 8.55 17.81 -35.49
N PRO A 130 8.26 19.12 -35.31
CA PRO A 130 7.28 19.79 -36.13
C PRO A 130 7.80 19.79 -37.58
N GLU A 131 7.00 19.27 -38.51
CA GLU A 131 7.34 19.27 -39.93
C GLU A 131 7.44 20.71 -40.45
N GLY A 132 8.68 21.21 -40.55
CA GLY A 132 8.99 22.50 -41.15
C GLY A 132 8.78 22.44 -42.66
N THR A 133 7.63 22.89 -43.12
CA THR A 133 7.33 23.11 -44.56
C THR A 133 8.37 24.04 -45.19
N GLY A 134 9.02 23.60 -46.27
CA GLY A 134 10.07 24.38 -46.97
C GLY A 134 9.61 25.08 -48.26
N ASP A 135 10.37 26.11 -48.65
CA ASP A 135 10.46 26.84 -49.96
C ASP A 135 11.54 27.94 -49.77
N SER A 136 12.28 28.56 -50.72
CA SER A 136 12.93 28.22 -52.01
C SER A 136 13.99 29.33 -52.26
N GLU A 137 14.99 29.29 -53.15
CA GLU A 137 15.51 28.35 -54.17
C GLU A 137 17.08 28.44 -54.10
N GLY A 138 17.88 27.88 -55.02
CA GLY A 138 19.33 28.12 -54.98
C GLY A 138 20.29 27.51 -56.03
N ASN A 139 19.80 26.85 -57.09
CA ASN A 139 20.48 26.62 -58.38
C ASN A 139 22.00 26.30 -58.41
N VAL A 140 22.37 25.04 -58.69
CA VAL A 140 23.35 24.71 -59.75
C VAL A 140 23.08 23.35 -60.38
N LYS A 141 23.57 23.18 -61.61
CA LYS A 141 23.17 22.18 -62.61
C LYS A 141 24.40 21.41 -63.10
N GLU A 142 24.36 20.07 -63.11
CA GLU A 142 24.65 19.17 -64.26
C GLU A 142 24.64 17.68 -63.82
N SER A 143 24.18 16.78 -64.71
CA SER A 143 23.87 15.36 -64.45
C SER A 143 25.00 14.43 -64.97
N PRO A 144 24.87 13.07 -65.06
CA PRO A 144 23.92 12.12 -64.41
C PRO A 144 24.56 10.85 -63.75
N GLN A 145 23.94 10.37 -62.66
CA GLN A 145 23.36 9.00 -62.45
C GLN A 145 23.85 7.80 -63.32
N GLU A 146 24.00 6.51 -62.89
CA GLU A 146 23.51 5.64 -61.77
C GLU A 146 24.30 4.29 -61.77
N PRO A 147 24.04 3.27 -60.91
CA PRO A 147 23.86 3.24 -59.44
C PRO A 147 24.65 2.09 -58.75
N GLY A 148 24.58 1.93 -57.41
CA GLY A 148 25.25 0.78 -56.76
C GLY A 148 25.20 0.59 -55.22
N ASN A 149 24.17 1.07 -54.51
CA ASN A 149 23.82 0.76 -53.10
C ASN A 149 24.95 0.47 -52.07
N ASP A 150 25.24 1.47 -51.23
CA ASP A 150 25.65 1.28 -49.83
C ASP A 150 24.47 1.67 -48.91
N ASP A 151 23.76 0.69 -48.33
CA ASP A 151 22.77 0.93 -47.27
C ASP A 151 23.33 0.52 -45.90
N LYS A 152 23.15 1.39 -44.91
CA LYS A 152 23.54 1.12 -43.52
C LYS A 152 22.39 0.49 -42.75
N THR A 153 22.30 -0.83 -42.78
CA THR A 153 21.36 -1.54 -41.91
C THR A 153 21.88 -1.55 -40.47
N THR A 154 21.16 -0.88 -39.56
CA THR A 154 21.42 -0.91 -38.12
C THR A 154 21.01 -2.26 -37.54
N GLU A 155 21.96 -3.09 -37.10
CA GLU A 155 21.65 -4.33 -36.40
C GLU A 155 21.35 -4.11 -34.90
N PRO A 156 20.37 -4.83 -34.32
CA PRO A 156 20.11 -4.80 -32.88
C PRO A 156 21.17 -5.62 -32.10
N ILE A 157 21.63 -5.07 -30.97
CA ILE A 157 22.62 -5.73 -30.11
C ILE A 157 22.02 -7.00 -29.49
N THR A 158 22.44 -8.17 -29.96
CA THR A 158 22.03 -9.46 -29.43
C THR A 158 22.95 -9.91 -28.29
N ILE A 159 22.39 -10.04 -27.09
CA ILE A 159 23.09 -10.63 -25.94
C ILE A 159 23.22 -12.14 -26.18
N LYS A 160 24.45 -12.63 -26.37
CA LYS A 160 24.71 -14.07 -26.54
C LYS A 160 24.76 -14.79 -25.20
N LEU A 161 23.71 -15.54 -24.88
CA LEU A 161 23.71 -16.59 -23.86
C LEU A 161 23.78 -17.95 -24.59
N PRO A 162 24.59 -18.94 -24.14
CA PRO A 162 24.75 -20.19 -24.88
C PRO A 162 23.54 -21.12 -24.73
N GLU A 163 22.88 -21.44 -25.84
CA GLU A 163 21.82 -22.44 -25.90
C GLU A 163 22.36 -23.88 -25.99
N ALA A 164 21.79 -24.78 -25.20
CA ALA A 164 21.94 -26.22 -25.34
C ALA A 164 20.79 -26.79 -26.19
N LYS A 165 21.09 -27.77 -27.04
CA LYS A 165 20.14 -28.29 -28.04
C LYS A 165 19.05 -29.19 -27.45
N ASP A 166 17.81 -28.81 -27.73
CA ASP A 166 16.67 -29.59 -28.26
C ASP A 166 16.48 -31.07 -27.86
N GLY A 167 15.27 -31.42 -27.41
CA GLY A 167 14.97 -32.72 -26.77
C GLY A 167 13.49 -33.03 -26.52
N LEU A 168 12.60 -32.72 -27.47
CA LEU A 168 11.34 -33.41 -27.80
C LEU A 168 10.53 -34.16 -26.70
N LYS A 169 9.30 -33.64 -26.46
CA LYS A 169 8.05 -34.32 -25.99
C LYS A 169 7.79 -34.59 -24.49
N ASP A 170 6.48 -34.62 -24.24
CA ASP A 170 5.70 -35.10 -23.10
C ASP A 170 5.62 -34.22 -21.84
N THR A 171 4.44 -33.60 -21.67
CA THR A 171 3.99 -32.90 -20.47
C THR A 171 3.41 -33.89 -19.45
N PRO A 172 3.92 -33.96 -18.22
CA PRO A 172 3.23 -34.66 -17.14
C PRO A 172 1.96 -33.90 -16.74
N LYS A 173 0.78 -34.51 -16.97
CA LYS A 173 -0.49 -34.01 -16.43
C LYS A 173 -0.45 -33.97 -14.90
N LEU A 174 -1.13 -32.98 -14.31
CA LEU A 174 -1.50 -33.02 -12.90
C LEU A 174 -2.40 -34.26 -12.65
N PRO A 175 -2.32 -34.90 -11.47
CA PRO A 175 -3.23 -35.98 -11.11
C PRO A 175 -4.67 -35.45 -10.93
N ASP A 176 -5.62 -36.14 -11.55
CA ASP A 176 -7.05 -35.84 -11.41
C ASP A 176 -7.53 -36.10 -9.97
N ILE A 177 -8.23 -35.13 -9.39
CA ILE A 177 -8.92 -35.28 -8.10
C ILE A 177 -10.23 -36.06 -8.37
N PRO A 178 -10.51 -37.17 -7.67
CA PRO A 178 -11.72 -37.97 -7.92
C PRO A 178 -13.01 -37.19 -7.60
N PRO A 179 -14.11 -37.44 -8.32
CA PRO A 179 -15.35 -36.69 -8.17
C PRO A 179 -16.03 -36.98 -6.82
N THR A 180 -16.53 -35.92 -6.19
CA THR A 180 -17.50 -36.01 -5.10
C THR A 180 -18.90 -36.22 -5.68
N GLU A 181 -19.40 -37.45 -5.61
CA GLU A 181 -20.81 -37.77 -5.83
C GLU A 181 -21.27 -38.75 -4.74
N ASP A 182 -22.17 -38.29 -3.87
CA ASP A 182 -23.40 -39.03 -3.57
C ASP A 182 -24.47 -38.03 -3.10
N GLU A 183 -25.69 -38.13 -3.64
CA GLU A 183 -26.84 -37.30 -3.29
C GLU A 183 -27.95 -38.13 -2.63
N GLY A 184 -28.82 -37.46 -1.86
CA GLY A 184 -30.07 -38.03 -1.33
C GLY A 184 -29.95 -38.49 0.13
N ASP A 185 -30.91 -38.23 1.02
CA ASP A 185 -32.35 -38.14 0.79
C ASP A 185 -33.04 -37.27 1.85
N GLU A 186 -34.29 -36.86 1.60
CA GLU A 186 -35.05 -36.01 2.52
C GLU A 186 -35.50 -36.75 3.80
N LYS A 187 -35.48 -36.04 4.93
CA LYS A 187 -36.64 -36.02 5.84
C LYS A 187 -36.61 -34.89 6.87
N ALA A 188 -37.51 -33.94 6.71
CA ALA A 188 -37.98 -33.13 7.82
C ALA A 188 -38.66 -34.03 8.88
N LYS A 189 -38.31 -33.84 10.15
CA LYS A 189 -39.17 -34.20 11.28
C LYS A 189 -39.21 -33.06 12.28
N GLU A 190 -40.42 -32.55 12.47
CA GLU A 190 -40.76 -31.68 13.59
C GLU A 190 -40.43 -32.37 14.92
N ASN A 191 -39.91 -31.60 15.88
CA ASN A 191 -40.06 -31.94 17.29
C ASN A 191 -40.51 -30.67 18.03
N LYS A 192 -41.83 -30.55 18.21
CA LYS A 192 -42.39 -29.65 19.23
C LYS A 192 -42.06 -30.24 20.60
N ALA A 193 -41.40 -29.45 21.43
CA ALA A 193 -41.38 -29.66 22.87
C ALA A 193 -41.72 -28.33 23.55
N ASP A 194 -42.87 -28.27 24.20
CA ASP A 194 -43.39 -27.10 24.89
C ASP A 194 -42.43 -26.55 25.95
N VAL A 195 -42.02 -25.29 25.80
CA VAL A 195 -41.51 -24.49 26.92
C VAL A 195 -42.47 -23.32 27.16
N LYS A 196 -43.24 -23.44 28.24
CA LYS A 196 -44.19 -22.41 28.72
C LYS A 196 -43.47 -21.09 29.01
N PRO A 197 -44.08 -19.92 28.72
CA PRO A 197 -43.45 -18.62 28.98
C PRO A 197 -43.39 -18.33 30.48
N ALA A 198 -42.19 -18.38 31.05
CA ALA A 198 -41.91 -17.95 32.41
C ALA A 198 -41.81 -16.41 32.51
N LYS A 199 -42.98 -15.80 32.74
CA LYS A 199 -43.22 -14.49 33.41
C LYS A 199 -41.97 -13.65 33.73
N ALA A 200 -41.82 -12.52 33.03
CA ALA A 200 -40.83 -11.50 33.35
C ALA A 200 -40.98 -10.98 34.79
N ALA A 201 -39.86 -10.86 35.51
CA ALA A 201 -39.79 -10.09 36.75
C ALA A 201 -39.58 -8.59 36.41
N PRO A 202 -40.17 -7.66 37.19
CA PRO A 202 -39.99 -6.24 36.95
C PRO A 202 -38.56 -5.81 37.30
N ALA A 203 -37.99 -4.92 36.49
CA ALA A 203 -36.77 -4.22 36.85
C ALA A 203 -36.99 -3.39 38.13
N PRO A 204 -36.00 -3.28 39.03
CA PRO A 204 -36.05 -2.30 40.11
C PRO A 204 -36.13 -0.88 39.50
N PRO A 205 -36.78 0.09 40.18
CA PRO A 205 -36.80 1.46 39.71
C PRO A 205 -35.38 2.02 39.65
N PRO A 206 -35.10 3.00 38.75
CA PRO A 206 -33.82 3.69 38.77
C PRO A 206 -33.68 4.44 40.09
N GLU A 207 -32.80 3.97 40.98
CA GLU A 207 -32.33 4.77 42.10
C GLU A 207 -31.54 5.94 41.51
N ASP A 208 -31.80 7.16 42.00
CA ASP A 208 -31.13 8.36 41.52
C ASP A 208 -29.64 8.27 41.88
N ASP A 209 -28.78 7.94 40.89
CA ASP A 209 -27.34 7.74 41.07
C ASP A 209 -26.68 8.92 41.83
N PHE A 210 -27.26 10.11 41.68
CA PHE A 210 -26.88 11.33 42.36
C PHE A 210 -27.08 11.28 43.90
N GLU A 211 -28.17 10.68 44.41
CA GLU A 211 -28.35 10.49 45.85
C GLU A 211 -27.39 9.44 46.41
N ALA A 212 -27.18 8.34 45.68
CA ALA A 212 -26.22 7.30 46.04
C ALA A 212 -24.79 7.87 46.16
N LEU A 213 -24.38 8.71 45.20
CA LEU A 213 -23.10 9.44 45.24
C LEU A 213 -23.05 10.43 46.41
N THR A 214 -24.09 11.23 46.60
CA THR A 214 -24.16 12.25 47.68
C THR A 214 -24.01 11.59 49.06
N LYS A 215 -24.66 10.45 49.29
CA LYS A 215 -24.56 9.67 50.54
C LYS A 215 -23.16 9.11 50.76
N ARG A 216 -22.47 8.68 49.68
CA ARG A 216 -21.08 8.20 49.70
C ARG A 216 -20.08 9.32 50.01
N PHE A 217 -20.26 10.52 49.45
CA PHE A 217 -19.45 11.69 49.76
C PHE A 217 -19.67 12.22 51.19
N ALA A 218 -20.91 12.19 51.69
CA ALA A 218 -21.22 12.56 53.07
C ALA A 218 -20.53 11.64 54.10
N ALA A 219 -20.43 10.34 53.80
CA ALA A 219 -19.73 9.38 54.64
C ALA A 219 -18.21 9.63 54.70
N LEU A 220 -17.60 10.12 53.62
CA LEU A 220 -16.16 10.44 53.58
C LEU A 220 -15.79 11.70 54.38
N LYS A 221 -16.73 12.65 54.53
CA LYS A 221 -16.50 13.94 55.20
C LYS A 221 -16.57 13.87 56.73
N LYS A 222 -16.73 12.68 57.32
CA LYS A 222 -16.90 12.46 58.76
C LYS A 222 -15.73 11.67 59.39
N ARG A 223 -14.53 11.80 58.82
CA ARG A 223 -13.30 11.19 59.31
C ARG A 223 -12.18 12.24 59.38
#